data_AF-A0AAZ3SB40-F1
#
_entry.id   AF-A0AAZ3SB40-F1
#
_cell.length_a   1.000
_cell.length_b   1.000
_cell.length_c   1.000
_cell.angle_alpha   90.00
_cell.angle_beta   90.00
_cell.angle_gamma   90.00
#
_symmetry.space_group_name_H-M   'P 1'
#
loop_
_entity.id
_entity.type
_entity.pdbx_description
1 polymer ?
#
loop_
_entity_poly.entity_id
_entity_poly.type
_entity_poly.pdbx_seq_one_letter_code
_entity_poly.pdbx_strand_id
1 'polypeptide(L)'
;MSRSPLLHLTRAETDRGPLPGDDWTTFSSNHSSYQAVVQARPREGGPGVGSGDNPVPGFSRGLRATVVLDAGLFDGVQRVIFGHGLGYWLHRLLLVDAITYLTDRKLSLGLERHILVDIDDIFVGKEGTRMNTKDVKALLDTQNQLRSQITNFTFNLGFSGKFYHTGTDEEDEGDDVLLGSVSEFWWFPHMYSHMQPHLFNNLTSLLEQMVLNKDFALDHGIPVDQGYAVAPHHSGVYPVHLQLYETWRKVWNIRVTSTEEYPHLKPARYRKGFIHSDIMVLPRQTCGLFTHTIYYKDYPGGPKELDNSIMGGELFLTVLLNPISVFMTHLSNYGNDRLGLYTFLHLADFLSTWTHLQLDTLPPLQLAQRYFTLFPQQRQPLWQNPCDDKRHRDIWSKEKTCDRLPKALVIGPQKTGTTELCLFLLMHPSISSSFPSNKTYGEIQFFNTNNYHQGID
;
A
#
# COMPACT_ATOMS: atom_id res chain seq x y z
N MET A 1 20.20 -15.01 29.22
CA MET A 1 19.01 -14.24 29.63
C MET A 1 17.82 -14.84 28.91
N SER A 2 16.74 -15.18 29.62
CA SER A 2 15.51 -15.65 28.98
C SER A 2 14.84 -14.46 28.31
N ARG A 3 14.63 -14.55 26.99
CA ARG A 3 13.94 -13.53 26.20
C ARG A 3 12.52 -13.31 26.77
N SER A 4 12.10 -12.05 26.89
CA SER A 4 10.77 -11.73 27.43
C SER A 4 9.66 -12.35 26.57
N PRO A 5 8.63 -12.98 27.18
CA PRO A 5 7.52 -13.59 26.43
C PRO A 5 6.68 -12.56 25.66
N LEU A 6 6.85 -11.27 25.98
CA LEU A 6 6.25 -10.15 25.25
C LEU A 6 6.81 -10.00 23.84
N LEU A 7 8.11 -10.28 23.63
CA LEU A 7 8.82 -9.97 22.39
C LEU A 7 8.58 -11.05 21.33
N HIS A 8 7.42 -11.02 20.67
CA HIS A 8 7.09 -11.94 19.59
C HIS A 8 7.59 -11.44 18.24
N LEU A 9 7.21 -10.22 17.88
CA LEU A 9 7.55 -9.54 16.64
C LEU A 9 8.87 -8.79 16.75
N THR A 10 9.18 -8.18 17.89
CA THR A 10 10.40 -7.38 18.08
C THR A 10 11.65 -8.26 18.28
N ARG A 11 12.77 -7.93 17.62
CA ARG A 11 14.09 -8.57 17.80
C ARG A 11 14.89 -7.97 18.94
N ALA A 12 14.92 -6.66 19.05
CA ALA A 12 15.83 -6.00 19.96
C ALA A 12 15.25 -5.83 21.36
N GLU A 13 16.09 -6.11 22.35
CA GLU A 13 15.84 -5.77 23.75
C GLU A 13 16.28 -4.33 24.09
N THR A 14 17.06 -3.66 23.22
CA THR A 14 17.62 -2.33 23.49
C THR A 14 18.13 -1.62 22.22
N ASP A 15 17.74 -0.35 22.03
CA ASP A 15 18.46 0.56 21.13
C ASP A 15 19.77 1.01 21.79
N ARG A 16 20.87 0.86 21.06
CA ARG A 16 22.21 1.20 21.55
C ARG A 16 22.54 2.69 21.40
N GLY A 17 21.70 3.44 20.68
CA GLY A 17 21.83 4.89 20.51
C GLY A 17 21.30 5.70 21.70
N PRO A 18 21.51 7.03 21.67
CA PRO A 18 20.90 7.93 22.64
C PRO A 18 19.37 7.93 22.46
N LEU A 19 18.64 7.79 23.57
CA LEU A 19 17.19 7.94 23.54
C LEU A 19 16.81 9.41 23.25
N PRO A 20 15.72 9.66 22.51
CA PRO A 20 15.30 11.01 22.17
C PRO A 20 14.70 11.75 23.38
N GLY A 21 15.06 13.03 23.56
CA GLY A 21 14.52 13.87 24.64
C GLY A 21 15.11 13.58 26.02
N ASP A 22 14.70 14.38 27.01
CA ASP A 22 15.23 14.32 28.40
C ASP A 22 14.15 13.91 29.43
N ASP A 23 12.91 13.65 29.01
CA ASP A 23 11.73 13.41 29.84
C ASP A 23 11.39 11.92 30.06
N TRP A 24 12.42 11.07 30.13
CA TRP A 24 12.24 9.62 30.31
C TRP A 24 11.95 9.24 31.76
N THR A 25 10.87 8.48 31.96
CA THR A 25 10.63 7.76 33.21
C THR A 25 11.34 6.42 33.17
N THR A 26 12.08 6.10 34.25
CA THR A 26 12.73 4.79 34.41
C THR A 26 12.13 4.02 35.57
N PHE A 27 12.17 2.69 35.47
CA PHE A 27 11.54 1.80 36.43
C PHE A 27 12.57 0.95 37.16
N SER A 28 12.34 0.76 38.46
CA SER A 28 13.01 -0.23 39.30
C SER A 28 11.97 -1.01 40.07
N SER A 29 12.21 -2.29 40.30
CA SER A 29 11.33 -3.13 41.09
C SER A 29 12.14 -4.14 41.88
N ASN A 30 11.64 -4.47 43.07
CA ASN A 30 12.15 -5.53 43.95
C ASN A 30 11.24 -6.77 43.94
N HIS A 31 10.20 -6.80 43.09
CA HIS A 31 9.22 -7.87 43.06
C HIS A 31 9.24 -8.63 41.73
N SER A 32 9.10 -9.96 41.78
CA SER A 32 9.21 -10.84 40.61
C SER A 32 8.08 -10.72 39.60
N SER A 33 6.99 -10.01 39.92
CA SER A 33 5.91 -9.70 38.95
C SER A 33 6.42 -8.85 37.79
N TYR A 34 7.46 -8.06 38.02
CA TYR A 34 7.94 -7.07 37.05
C TYR A 34 9.19 -7.58 36.34
N GLN A 35 9.14 -7.57 35.02
CA GLN A 35 10.25 -7.93 34.14
C GLN A 35 10.62 -6.73 33.27
N ALA A 36 11.89 -6.33 33.27
CA ALA A 36 12.38 -5.34 32.31
C ALA A 36 12.35 -5.90 30.89
N VAL A 37 11.74 -5.16 29.97
CA VAL A 37 11.61 -5.51 28.55
C VAL A 37 12.64 -4.75 27.73
N VAL A 38 12.70 -3.43 27.91
CA VAL A 38 13.71 -2.56 27.31
C VAL A 38 14.41 -1.79 28.40
N GLN A 39 15.72 -1.67 28.25
CA GLN A 39 16.60 -0.98 29.18
C GLN A 39 17.49 0.00 28.44
N ALA A 40 17.91 1.07 29.09
CA ALA A 40 18.81 2.06 28.52
C ALA A 40 19.90 2.45 29.53
N ARG A 41 21.01 2.96 29.02
CA ARG A 41 22.07 3.52 29.88
C ARG A 41 21.69 4.94 30.31
N PRO A 42 21.85 5.29 31.59
CA PRO A 42 21.78 6.68 32.01
C PRO A 42 22.92 7.47 31.37
N ARG A 43 22.67 8.76 31.09
CA ARG A 43 23.68 9.68 30.55
C ARG A 43 24.86 9.79 31.54
N GLU A 44 26.08 9.84 31.04
CA GLU A 44 27.28 10.00 31.89
C GLU A 44 27.13 11.26 32.78
N GLY A 45 27.29 11.09 34.10
CA GLY A 45 27.11 12.16 35.09
C GLY A 45 25.68 12.41 35.57
N GLY A 46 24.68 11.66 35.09
CA GLY A 46 23.29 11.76 35.57
C GLY A 46 23.05 11.16 36.97
N PRO A 47 21.94 11.51 37.65
CA PRO A 47 21.59 10.93 38.95
C PRO A 47 21.39 9.41 38.83
N GLY A 48 22.06 8.62 39.68
CA GLY A 48 21.91 7.16 39.73
C GLY A 48 23.07 6.33 39.15
N VAL A 49 24.25 6.92 38.93
CA VAL A 49 25.51 6.21 38.56
C VAL A 49 26.06 5.31 39.68
N GLY A 50 25.49 5.37 40.89
CA GLY A 50 25.87 4.49 41.99
C GLY A 50 24.66 4.05 42.81
N SER A 51 24.37 2.75 42.80
CA SER A 51 24.04 1.94 43.99
C SER A 51 23.88 0.51 43.54
N GLY A 52 24.74 -0.36 44.08
CA GLY A 52 24.72 -1.78 43.80
C GLY A 52 23.62 -2.46 44.60
N ASP A 53 22.54 -2.83 43.92
CA ASP A 53 21.65 -3.89 44.37
C ASP A 53 21.77 -5.09 43.44
N ASN A 54 21.58 -6.27 44.02
CA ASN A 54 21.64 -7.54 43.31
C ASN A 54 20.60 -7.55 42.17
N PRO A 55 20.98 -7.92 40.93
CA PRO A 55 20.07 -7.86 39.80
C PRO A 55 18.94 -8.88 39.95
N VAL A 56 17.70 -8.38 40.02
CA VAL A 56 16.47 -9.16 39.83
C VAL A 56 16.46 -9.72 38.39
N PRO A 57 15.87 -10.91 38.13
CA PRO A 57 15.82 -11.48 36.78
C PRO A 57 15.31 -10.47 35.74
N GLY A 58 16.13 -10.21 34.73
CA GLY A 58 15.82 -9.28 33.65
C GLY A 58 16.40 -7.88 33.81
N PHE A 59 16.89 -7.43 34.98
CA PHE A 59 17.52 -6.12 35.13
C PHE A 59 19.05 -6.22 35.04
N SER A 60 19.66 -5.53 34.07
CA SER A 60 21.12 -5.54 33.88
C SER A 60 21.81 -4.47 34.72
N ARG A 61 22.96 -4.81 35.30
CA ARG A 61 23.73 -3.89 36.14
C ARG A 61 24.17 -2.66 35.31
N GLY A 62 23.83 -1.46 35.78
CA GLY A 62 24.15 -0.19 35.11
C GLY A 62 23.17 0.22 33.99
N LEU A 63 22.12 -0.57 33.73
CA LEU A 63 21.01 -0.17 32.86
C LEU A 63 19.76 0.17 33.68
N ARG A 64 18.90 1.02 33.15
CA ARG A 64 17.61 1.39 33.72
C ARG A 64 16.49 0.92 32.80
N ALA A 65 15.47 0.26 33.35
CA ALA A 65 14.33 -0.18 32.54
C ALA A 65 13.51 1.03 32.09
N THR A 66 13.20 1.07 30.79
CA THR A 66 12.34 2.08 30.16
C THR A 66 11.02 1.48 29.68
N VAL A 67 10.95 0.16 29.57
CA VAL A 67 9.70 -0.60 29.37
C VAL A 67 9.69 -1.79 30.31
N VAL A 68 8.58 -2.00 31.02
CA VAL A 68 8.39 -3.10 31.98
C VAL A 68 7.13 -3.88 31.67
N LEU A 69 7.22 -5.20 31.72
CA LEU A 69 6.08 -6.12 31.76
C LEU A 69 5.74 -6.39 33.23
N ASP A 70 4.51 -6.09 33.62
CA ASP A 70 3.90 -6.59 34.85
C ASP A 70 3.09 -7.84 34.52
N ALA A 71 3.53 -8.98 35.04
CA ALA A 71 2.87 -10.27 34.84
C ALA A 71 1.55 -10.40 35.62
N GLY A 72 1.19 -9.41 36.44
CA GLY A 72 -0.05 -9.40 37.22
C GLY A 72 -0.05 -10.37 38.40
N LEU A 73 1.13 -10.76 38.91
CA LEU A 73 1.22 -11.73 40.01
C LEU A 73 0.66 -11.19 41.33
N PHE A 74 0.51 -9.86 41.44
CA PHE A 74 0.02 -9.20 42.65
C PHE A 74 -1.51 -9.06 42.67
N ASP A 75 -2.12 -8.61 41.57
CA ASP A 75 -3.55 -8.26 41.49
C ASP A 75 -4.32 -8.96 40.36
N GLY A 76 -3.66 -9.86 39.63
CA GLY A 76 -4.25 -10.60 38.52
C GLY A 76 -4.33 -9.82 37.20
N VAL A 77 -3.79 -8.60 37.10
CA VAL A 77 -3.88 -7.76 35.90
C VAL A 77 -2.52 -7.64 35.22
N GLN A 78 -2.41 -8.10 33.98
CA GLN A 78 -1.20 -7.96 33.19
C GLN A 78 -1.10 -6.55 32.57
N ARG A 79 0.10 -5.96 32.58
CA ARG A 79 0.34 -4.61 32.07
C ARG A 79 1.68 -4.52 31.35
N VAL A 80 1.75 -3.64 30.35
CA VAL A 80 3.03 -3.20 29.76
C VAL A 80 3.14 -1.70 30.00
N ILE A 81 4.19 -1.28 30.70
CA ILE A 81 4.38 0.10 31.14
C ILE A 81 5.52 0.71 30.34
N PHE A 82 5.25 1.82 29.66
CA PHE A 82 6.21 2.57 28.86
C PHE A 82 6.67 3.82 29.62
N GLY A 83 7.98 4.07 29.64
CA GLY A 83 8.59 5.20 30.32
C GLY A 83 8.56 6.51 29.51
N HIS A 84 8.02 6.47 28.29
CA HIS A 84 7.89 7.61 27.38
C HIS A 84 6.74 7.37 26.39
N GLY A 85 6.36 8.39 25.61
CA GLY A 85 5.31 8.31 24.61
C GLY A 85 5.66 7.47 23.37
N LEU A 86 4.69 7.38 22.45
CA LEU A 86 4.79 6.65 21.18
C LEU A 86 5.51 7.44 20.06
N GLY A 87 6.10 8.60 20.40
CA GLY A 87 6.94 9.36 19.48
C GLY A 87 8.21 8.58 19.11
N TYR A 88 8.72 7.78 20.04
CA TYR A 88 9.86 6.89 19.82
C TYR A 88 9.44 5.63 19.05
N TRP A 89 10.17 5.30 17.99
CA TRP A 89 9.78 4.25 17.04
C TRP A 89 9.72 2.85 17.68
N LEU A 90 10.66 2.53 18.59
CA LEU A 90 10.68 1.22 19.27
C LEU A 90 9.46 1.04 20.17
N HIS A 91 8.93 2.13 20.76
CA HIS A 91 7.69 2.05 21.53
C HIS A 91 6.49 1.70 20.65
N ARG A 92 6.42 2.21 19.41
CA ARG A 92 5.37 1.81 18.46
C ARG A 92 5.46 0.34 18.11
N LEU A 93 6.68 -0.17 17.93
CA LEU A 93 6.92 -1.59 17.66
C LEU A 93 6.51 -2.48 18.84
N LEU A 94 6.96 -2.13 20.05
CA LEU A 94 6.63 -2.83 21.29
C LEU A 94 5.14 -2.74 21.64
N LEU A 95 4.44 -1.68 21.23
CA LEU A 95 3.00 -1.59 21.40
C LEU A 95 2.28 -2.69 20.62
N VAL A 96 2.75 -3.05 19.42
CA VAL A 96 2.17 -4.17 18.65
C VAL A 96 2.38 -5.50 19.39
N ASP A 97 3.56 -5.71 19.97
CA ASP A 97 3.85 -6.87 20.82
C ASP A 97 2.99 -6.87 22.10
N ALA A 98 2.81 -5.72 22.74
CA ALA A 98 1.97 -5.57 23.93
C ALA A 98 0.50 -5.89 23.65
N ILE A 99 -0.05 -5.39 22.54
CA ILE A 99 -1.41 -5.72 22.11
C ILE A 99 -1.52 -7.23 21.85
N THR A 100 -0.55 -7.80 21.14
CA THR A 100 -0.53 -9.25 20.86
C THR A 100 -0.49 -10.08 22.15
N TYR A 101 0.37 -9.71 23.10
CA TYR A 101 0.52 -10.41 24.36
C TYR A 101 -0.71 -10.27 25.26
N LEU A 102 -1.18 -9.04 25.51
CA LEU A 102 -2.28 -8.76 26.43
C LEU A 102 -3.65 -9.22 25.92
N THR A 103 -3.79 -9.44 24.61
CA THR A 103 -5.01 -10.00 24.02
C THR A 103 -4.98 -11.51 23.88
N ASP A 104 -3.98 -12.19 24.45
CA ASP A 104 -3.76 -13.63 24.26
C ASP A 104 -3.76 -14.00 22.76
N ARG A 105 -3.05 -13.17 21.98
CA ARG A 105 -2.89 -13.26 20.52
C ARG A 105 -4.18 -13.10 19.71
N LYS A 106 -5.32 -12.73 20.30
CA LYS A 106 -6.58 -12.51 19.56
C LYS A 106 -6.47 -11.38 18.53
N LEU A 107 -5.63 -10.38 18.78
CA LEU A 107 -5.35 -9.27 17.86
C LEU A 107 -3.97 -9.41 17.19
N SER A 108 -3.39 -10.61 17.19
CA SER A 108 -2.07 -10.86 16.60
C SER A 108 -2.12 -10.78 15.07
N LEU A 109 -1.16 -10.08 14.48
CA LEU A 109 -0.81 -10.23 13.08
C LEU A 109 0.24 -11.33 12.97
N GLY A 110 0.18 -12.14 11.90
CA GLY A 110 1.24 -13.09 11.58
C GLY A 110 2.60 -12.41 11.37
N LEU A 111 3.68 -13.18 11.25
CA LEU A 111 5.01 -12.63 10.96
C LEU A 111 5.29 -12.44 9.47
N GLU A 112 4.52 -13.09 8.60
CA GLU A 112 4.65 -12.99 7.14
C GLU A 112 4.23 -11.61 6.64
N ARG A 113 5.04 -11.01 5.76
CA ARG A 113 4.76 -9.76 5.08
C ARG A 113 5.09 -9.89 3.61
N HIS A 114 4.06 -9.78 2.78
CA HIS A 114 4.22 -9.78 1.34
C HIS A 114 4.46 -8.35 0.84
N ILE A 115 5.54 -8.12 0.11
CA ILE A 115 5.91 -6.82 -0.45
C ILE A 115 6.01 -6.95 -1.97
N LEU A 116 5.30 -6.09 -2.69
CA LEU A 116 5.43 -5.89 -4.13
C LEU A 116 5.81 -4.42 -4.38
N VAL A 117 6.84 -4.19 -5.19
CA VAL A 117 7.26 -2.86 -5.61
C VAL A 117 7.00 -2.71 -7.09
N ASP A 118 5.97 -1.94 -7.41
CA ASP A 118 5.65 -1.57 -8.79
C ASP A 118 6.42 -0.30 -9.17
N ILE A 119 7.12 -0.35 -10.30
CA ILE A 119 7.76 0.79 -10.95
C ILE A 119 6.90 1.14 -12.15
N ASP A 120 5.95 2.04 -11.95
CA ASP A 120 5.15 2.60 -13.05
C ASP A 120 6.05 3.46 -13.96
N ASP A 121 5.52 3.88 -15.10
CA ASP A 121 6.16 4.84 -15.99
C ASP A 121 7.47 4.39 -16.64
N ILE A 122 7.69 3.09 -16.83
CA ILE A 122 8.81 2.61 -17.64
C ILE A 122 8.67 3.13 -19.08
N PHE A 123 9.76 3.74 -19.56
CA PHE A 123 9.88 4.58 -20.74
C PHE A 123 9.19 5.95 -20.66
N VAL A 124 8.42 6.26 -19.63
CA VAL A 124 7.74 7.56 -19.49
C VAL A 124 8.60 8.48 -18.63
N GLY A 125 8.92 9.66 -19.15
CA GLY A 125 9.72 10.65 -18.41
C GLY A 125 10.24 11.74 -19.32
N LYS A 126 10.56 12.89 -18.73
CA LYS A 126 11.26 13.96 -19.45
C LYS A 126 12.76 13.66 -19.48
N GLU A 127 13.45 14.14 -20.51
CA GLU A 127 14.92 14.12 -20.55
C GLU A 127 15.53 14.62 -19.24
N GLY A 128 16.58 13.95 -18.79
CA GLY A 128 17.28 14.21 -17.53
C GLY A 128 16.62 13.60 -16.28
N THR A 129 15.48 12.94 -16.44
CA THR A 129 14.79 12.23 -15.34
C THR A 129 14.74 10.73 -15.53
N ARG A 130 15.21 10.21 -16.69
CA ARG A 130 15.13 8.80 -17.02
C ARG A 130 16.31 8.03 -16.45
N MET A 131 16.21 6.70 -16.47
CA MET A 131 17.31 5.82 -16.11
C MET A 131 18.30 5.74 -17.28
N ASN A 132 19.59 5.88 -16.99
CA ASN A 132 20.65 5.51 -17.95
C ASN A 132 21.17 4.09 -17.65
N THR A 133 22.10 3.60 -18.47
CA THR A 133 22.76 2.28 -18.29
C THR A 133 23.26 2.01 -16.86
N LYS A 134 23.81 3.02 -16.15
CA LYS A 134 24.31 2.83 -14.78
C LYS A 134 23.19 2.64 -13.78
N ASP A 135 22.03 3.26 -14.02
CA ASP A 135 20.86 3.19 -13.16
C ASP A 135 20.21 1.82 -13.28
N VAL A 136 20.08 1.30 -14.49
CA VAL A 136 19.53 -0.04 -14.75
C VAL A 136 20.41 -1.14 -14.14
N LYS A 137 21.74 -1.00 -14.25
CA LYS A 137 22.68 -1.92 -13.57
C LYS A 137 22.51 -1.89 -12.06
N ALA A 138 22.36 -0.70 -11.47
CA ALA A 138 22.12 -0.57 -10.04
C ALA A 138 20.77 -1.14 -9.61
N LEU A 139 19.74 -1.04 -10.45
CA LEU A 139 18.43 -1.66 -10.23
C LEU A 139 18.55 -3.18 -10.13
N LEU A 140 19.27 -3.82 -11.06
CA LEU A 140 19.55 -5.26 -11.05
C LEU A 140 20.38 -5.68 -9.83
N ASP A 141 21.46 -4.95 -9.52
CA ASP A 141 22.31 -5.23 -8.36
C ASP A 141 21.52 -5.13 -7.05
N THR A 142 20.71 -4.09 -6.91
CA THR A 142 19.87 -3.89 -5.71
C THR A 142 18.78 -4.94 -5.61
N GLN A 143 18.16 -5.36 -6.73
CA GLN A 143 17.21 -6.48 -6.73
C GLN A 143 17.84 -7.75 -6.15
N ASN A 144 19.07 -8.05 -6.55
CA ASN A 144 19.82 -9.21 -6.04
C ASN A 144 20.17 -9.06 -4.55
N GLN A 145 20.51 -7.86 -4.09
CA GLN A 145 20.71 -7.60 -2.66
C GLN A 145 19.41 -7.79 -1.86
N LEU A 146 18.29 -7.25 -2.35
CA LEU A 146 16.99 -7.37 -1.71
C LEU A 146 16.51 -8.82 -1.63
N ARG A 147 16.85 -9.67 -2.61
CA ARG A 147 16.56 -11.13 -2.56
C ARG A 147 17.19 -11.85 -1.36
N SER A 148 18.24 -11.29 -0.75
CA SER A 148 18.83 -11.85 0.48
C SER A 148 18.01 -11.58 1.74
N GLN A 149 17.09 -10.62 1.70
CA GLN A 149 16.26 -10.19 2.83
C GLN A 149 14.76 -10.36 2.60
N ILE A 150 14.33 -10.34 1.35
CA ILE A 150 12.95 -10.50 0.89
C ILE A 150 12.92 -11.68 -0.10
N THR A 151 12.28 -12.76 0.31
CA THR A 151 12.25 -14.00 -0.49
C THR A 151 11.54 -13.75 -1.83
N ASN A 152 12.13 -14.23 -2.94
CA ASN A 152 11.60 -14.08 -4.30
C ASN A 152 11.45 -12.64 -4.80
N PHE A 153 12.13 -11.67 -4.17
CA PHE A 153 12.01 -10.28 -4.56
C PHE A 153 12.33 -10.05 -6.05
N THR A 154 11.41 -9.41 -6.75
CA THR A 154 11.54 -9.00 -8.15
C THR A 154 10.78 -7.70 -8.33
N PHE A 155 11.43 -6.68 -8.91
CA PHE A 155 10.75 -5.45 -9.29
C PHE A 155 9.78 -5.71 -10.44
N ASN A 156 8.63 -5.04 -10.39
CA ASN A 156 7.56 -5.21 -11.36
C ASN A 156 7.42 -3.90 -12.16
N LEU A 157 7.65 -3.97 -13.47
CA LEU A 157 7.89 -2.82 -14.34
C LEU A 157 6.66 -2.52 -15.19
N GLY A 158 6.08 -1.33 -14.99
CA GLY A 158 4.90 -0.83 -15.70
C GLY A 158 5.27 0.00 -16.92
N PHE A 159 5.09 -0.54 -18.13
CA PHE A 159 5.61 0.09 -19.34
C PHE A 159 4.56 0.75 -20.24
N SER A 160 4.97 1.84 -20.89
CA SER A 160 4.21 2.53 -21.94
C SER A 160 5.07 2.65 -23.21
N GLY A 161 4.86 1.76 -24.19
CA GLY A 161 5.76 1.58 -25.34
C GLY A 161 5.92 2.79 -26.25
N LYS A 162 5.01 3.77 -26.24
CA LYS A 162 5.11 4.98 -27.09
C LYS A 162 6.37 5.80 -26.81
N PHE A 163 6.90 5.72 -25.60
CA PHE A 163 7.97 6.58 -25.11
C PHE A 163 9.33 5.87 -25.03
N TYR A 164 9.42 4.69 -25.65
CA TYR A 164 10.71 4.04 -25.86
C TYR A 164 11.57 4.92 -26.78
N HIS A 165 12.83 5.13 -26.40
CA HIS A 165 13.79 5.98 -27.13
C HIS A 165 13.30 7.42 -27.36
N THR A 166 12.90 8.07 -26.26
CA THR A 166 12.53 9.49 -26.26
C THR A 166 13.34 10.31 -25.24
N GLY A 167 14.48 9.80 -24.79
CA GLY A 167 15.41 10.46 -23.87
C GLY A 167 16.62 11.03 -24.58
N THR A 168 17.69 11.27 -23.83
CA THR A 168 19.04 11.48 -24.40
C THR A 168 19.66 10.16 -24.86
N ASP A 169 20.73 10.23 -25.66
CA ASP A 169 21.46 9.03 -26.11
C ASP A 169 21.81 8.08 -24.94
N GLU A 170 22.25 8.61 -23.79
CA GLU A 170 22.57 7.80 -22.61
C GLU A 170 21.34 7.20 -21.89
N GLU A 171 20.19 7.88 -21.96
CA GLU A 171 18.92 7.40 -21.41
C GLU A 171 18.31 6.32 -22.32
N ASP A 172 18.41 6.49 -23.64
CA ASP A 172 17.95 5.53 -24.64
C ASP A 172 18.79 4.23 -24.61
N GLU A 173 20.10 4.34 -24.38
CA GLU A 173 20.93 3.18 -24.03
C GLU A 173 20.45 2.49 -22.74
N GLY A 174 19.94 3.26 -21.77
CA GLY A 174 19.32 2.72 -20.56
C GLY A 174 18.05 1.91 -20.86
N ASP A 175 17.20 2.41 -21.75
CA ASP A 175 16.01 1.70 -22.24
C ASP A 175 16.40 0.37 -22.91
N ASP A 176 17.47 0.35 -23.71
CA ASP A 176 17.99 -0.86 -24.35
C ASP A 176 18.50 -1.88 -23.34
N VAL A 177 19.18 -1.43 -22.28
CA VAL A 177 19.68 -2.33 -21.22
C VAL A 177 18.51 -2.91 -20.41
N LEU A 178 17.42 -2.15 -20.20
CA LEU A 178 16.19 -2.67 -19.58
C LEU A 178 15.58 -3.78 -20.43
N LEU A 179 15.43 -3.55 -21.73
CA LEU A 179 14.87 -4.54 -22.66
C LEU A 179 15.79 -5.76 -22.84
N GLY A 180 17.10 -5.55 -22.80
CA GLY A 180 18.08 -6.65 -22.76
C GLY A 180 18.01 -7.49 -21.47
N SER A 181 17.34 -7.00 -20.43
CA SER A 181 17.20 -7.63 -19.12
C SER A 181 15.76 -8.07 -18.81
N VAL A 182 14.90 -8.23 -19.82
CA VAL A 182 13.47 -8.55 -19.65
C VAL A 182 13.22 -9.75 -18.74
N SER A 183 14.04 -10.81 -18.84
CA SER A 183 13.89 -12.03 -18.03
C SER A 183 14.18 -11.85 -16.55
N GLU A 184 14.84 -10.75 -16.17
CA GLU A 184 15.22 -10.47 -14.78
C GLU A 184 14.11 -9.75 -13.99
N PHE A 185 13.10 -9.24 -14.67
CA PHE A 185 12.02 -8.43 -14.09
C PHE A 185 10.65 -9.04 -14.35
N TRP A 186 9.66 -8.61 -13.56
CA TRP A 186 8.26 -8.75 -13.94
C TRP A 186 7.80 -7.51 -14.67
N TRP A 187 6.75 -7.67 -15.47
CA TRP A 187 6.25 -6.61 -16.35
C TRP A 187 4.73 -6.55 -16.31
N PHE A 188 4.20 -5.34 -16.40
CA PHE A 188 2.76 -5.10 -16.59
C PHE A 188 2.51 -3.94 -17.55
N PRO A 189 1.41 -3.97 -18.31
CA PRO A 189 1.07 -2.87 -19.22
C PRO A 189 0.59 -1.65 -18.43
N HIS A 190 1.05 -0.47 -18.87
CA HIS A 190 0.66 0.83 -18.32
C HIS A 190 0.07 1.78 -19.39
N MET A 191 -0.60 1.23 -20.40
CA MET A 191 -1.17 1.92 -21.59
C MET A 191 -0.11 2.46 -22.56
N TYR A 192 -0.30 2.27 -23.87
CA TYR A 192 0.73 2.64 -24.87
C TYR A 192 1.21 4.09 -24.76
N SER A 193 0.26 5.04 -24.73
CA SER A 193 0.55 6.47 -24.68
C SER A 193 0.45 7.09 -23.28
N HIS A 194 0.43 6.27 -22.22
CA HIS A 194 0.24 6.71 -20.84
C HIS A 194 -1.03 7.55 -20.63
N MET A 195 -2.04 7.37 -21.50
CA MET A 195 -3.30 8.10 -21.41
C MET A 195 -4.22 7.50 -20.35
N GLN A 196 -4.84 8.39 -19.57
CA GLN A 196 -5.77 8.06 -18.49
C GLN A 196 -7.07 7.45 -19.05
N PRO A 197 -7.51 6.25 -18.60
CA PRO A 197 -8.68 5.57 -19.14
C PRO A 197 -9.98 6.39 -19.13
N HIS A 198 -10.22 7.21 -18.11
CA HIS A 198 -11.45 8.00 -17.99
C HIS A 198 -11.60 9.10 -19.08
N LEU A 199 -10.54 9.38 -19.84
CA LEU A 199 -10.56 10.30 -20.99
C LEU A 199 -11.09 9.65 -22.27
N PHE A 200 -11.20 8.32 -22.30
CA PHE A 200 -11.76 7.59 -23.43
C PHE A 200 -13.26 7.43 -23.24
N ASN A 201 -14.02 7.92 -24.21
CA ASN A 201 -15.46 7.68 -24.27
C ASN A 201 -15.81 6.56 -25.27
N ASN A 202 -14.87 6.24 -26.17
CA ASN A 202 -15.02 5.21 -27.19
C ASN A 202 -14.14 4.00 -26.86
N LEU A 203 -14.77 2.84 -26.67
CA LEU A 203 -14.13 1.55 -26.45
C LEU A 203 -13.07 1.23 -27.52
N THR A 204 -13.30 1.65 -28.78
CA THR A 204 -12.41 1.37 -29.90
C THR A 204 -11.03 2.02 -29.72
N SER A 205 -10.98 3.30 -29.31
CA SER A 205 -9.72 4.01 -29.12
C SER A 205 -8.94 3.48 -27.90
N LEU A 206 -9.65 3.11 -26.83
CA LEU A 206 -9.04 2.46 -25.67
C LEU A 206 -8.45 1.09 -26.04
N LEU A 207 -9.17 0.32 -26.85
CA LEU A 207 -8.73 -0.97 -27.38
C LEU A 207 -7.47 -0.82 -28.23
N GLU A 208 -7.43 0.12 -29.16
CA GLU A 208 -6.27 0.40 -30.00
C GLU A 208 -5.03 0.73 -29.16
N GLN A 209 -5.15 1.57 -28.13
CA GLN A 209 -4.04 1.88 -27.23
C GLN A 209 -3.52 0.65 -26.48
N MET A 210 -4.40 -0.26 -26.06
CA MET A 210 -3.97 -1.49 -25.39
C MET A 210 -3.34 -2.49 -26.36
N VAL A 211 -3.83 -2.57 -27.60
CA VAL A 211 -3.25 -3.43 -28.66
C VAL A 211 -1.86 -2.94 -29.03
N LEU A 212 -1.66 -1.64 -29.27
CA LEU A 212 -0.34 -1.07 -29.56
C LEU A 212 0.68 -1.37 -28.46
N ASN A 213 0.27 -1.28 -27.18
CA ASN A 213 1.18 -1.61 -26.08
C ASN A 213 1.48 -3.12 -26.01
N LYS A 214 0.55 -3.96 -26.45
CA LYS A 214 0.73 -5.42 -26.50
C LYS A 214 1.65 -5.83 -27.64
N ASP A 215 1.50 -5.20 -28.80
CA ASP A 215 2.37 -5.43 -29.95
C ASP A 215 3.80 -5.00 -29.61
N PHE A 216 3.98 -3.83 -28.98
CA PHE A 216 5.28 -3.41 -28.45
C PHE A 216 5.90 -4.46 -27.51
N ALA A 217 5.09 -5.03 -26.60
CA ALA A 217 5.57 -6.05 -25.68
C ALA A 217 6.04 -7.31 -26.41
N LEU A 218 5.26 -7.78 -27.40
CA LEU A 218 5.61 -8.95 -28.21
C LEU A 218 6.88 -8.71 -29.03
N ASP A 219 7.02 -7.54 -29.65
CA ASP A 219 8.17 -7.17 -30.47
C ASP A 219 9.48 -7.13 -29.66
N HIS A 220 9.40 -6.79 -28.38
CA HIS A 220 10.56 -6.70 -27.47
C HIS A 220 10.66 -7.87 -26.48
N GLY A 221 9.87 -8.94 -26.67
CA GLY A 221 9.93 -10.15 -25.85
C GLY A 221 9.44 -10.00 -24.41
N ILE A 222 8.72 -8.93 -24.08
CA ILE A 222 8.10 -8.71 -22.76
C ILE A 222 6.95 -9.71 -22.57
N PRO A 223 6.88 -10.45 -21.44
CA PRO A 223 5.79 -11.37 -21.16
C PRO A 223 4.41 -10.70 -21.12
N VAL A 224 3.42 -11.29 -21.80
CA VAL A 224 2.06 -10.75 -21.92
C VAL A 224 0.99 -11.54 -21.16
N ASP A 225 1.38 -12.54 -20.39
CA ASP A 225 0.52 -13.53 -19.71
C ASP A 225 0.50 -13.39 -18.17
N GLN A 226 1.11 -12.34 -17.63
CA GLN A 226 1.18 -12.07 -16.18
C GLN A 226 -0.20 -11.83 -15.54
N GLY A 227 -1.18 -11.37 -16.32
CA GLY A 227 -2.56 -11.14 -15.85
C GLY A 227 -2.69 -10.00 -14.83
N TYR A 228 -1.70 -9.11 -14.76
CA TYR A 228 -1.65 -7.91 -13.93
C TYR A 228 -1.50 -6.66 -14.80
N ALA A 229 -2.24 -5.60 -14.48
CA ALA A 229 -2.12 -4.31 -15.14
C ALA A 229 -2.46 -3.18 -14.18
N VAL A 230 -1.96 -1.99 -14.46
CA VAL A 230 -2.24 -0.78 -13.67
C VAL A 230 -2.55 0.32 -14.67
N ALA A 231 -3.62 1.07 -14.44
CA ALA A 231 -4.00 2.18 -15.31
C ALA A 231 -3.17 3.43 -14.97
N PRO A 232 -2.80 4.26 -15.98
CA PRO A 232 -2.24 5.58 -15.74
C PRO A 232 -3.06 6.40 -14.75
N HIS A 233 -2.38 6.95 -13.74
CA HIS A 233 -2.96 7.69 -12.63
C HIS A 233 -4.05 6.94 -11.84
N HIS A 234 -4.10 5.61 -11.93
CA HIS A 234 -5.14 4.76 -11.35
C HIS A 234 -6.57 5.07 -11.79
N SER A 235 -6.73 5.93 -12.80
CA SER A 235 -8.04 6.39 -13.24
C SER A 235 -8.82 5.27 -13.92
N GLY A 236 -10.13 5.23 -13.68
CA GLY A 236 -11.00 4.17 -14.16
C GLY A 236 -10.88 2.84 -13.41
N VAL A 237 -9.86 2.63 -12.56
CA VAL A 237 -9.84 1.50 -11.62
C VAL A 237 -10.85 1.75 -10.51
N TYR A 238 -10.77 2.94 -9.90
CA TYR A 238 -11.78 3.48 -9.00
C TYR A 238 -11.82 5.02 -9.07
N PRO A 239 -12.97 5.67 -9.28
CA PRO A 239 -14.26 5.07 -9.63
C PRO A 239 -14.16 4.20 -10.89
N VAL A 240 -14.94 3.12 -10.92
CA VAL A 240 -14.86 2.13 -12.00
C VAL A 240 -15.28 2.78 -13.33
N HIS A 241 -14.50 2.49 -14.37
CA HIS A 241 -14.83 2.74 -15.75
C HIS A 241 -14.98 1.39 -16.48
N LEU A 242 -16.21 1.01 -16.83
CA LEU A 242 -16.48 -0.35 -17.34
C LEU A 242 -15.66 -0.72 -18.58
N GLN A 243 -15.47 0.24 -19.50
CA GLN A 243 -14.69 0.03 -20.73
C GLN A 243 -13.25 -0.40 -20.43
N LEU A 244 -12.65 0.08 -19.33
CA LEU A 244 -11.32 -0.33 -18.90
C LEU A 244 -11.27 -1.82 -18.55
N TYR A 245 -12.17 -2.29 -17.69
CA TYR A 245 -12.23 -3.68 -17.24
C TYR A 245 -12.57 -4.64 -18.39
N GLU A 246 -13.44 -4.23 -19.31
CA GLU A 246 -13.74 -5.00 -20.53
C GLU A 246 -12.52 -5.13 -21.44
N THR A 247 -11.85 -4.02 -21.73
CA THR A 247 -10.70 -4.01 -22.64
C THR A 247 -9.50 -4.74 -22.03
N TRP A 248 -9.26 -4.59 -20.73
CA TRP A 248 -8.23 -5.32 -20.00
C TRP A 248 -8.40 -6.83 -20.09
N ARG A 249 -9.63 -7.35 -19.87
CA ARG A 249 -9.90 -8.78 -20.05
C ARG A 249 -9.69 -9.21 -21.49
N LYS A 250 -10.19 -8.43 -22.45
CA LYS A 250 -10.15 -8.78 -23.88
C LYS A 250 -8.73 -8.81 -24.46
N VAL A 251 -7.91 -7.81 -24.16
CA VAL A 251 -6.58 -7.65 -24.77
C VAL A 251 -5.51 -8.39 -23.98
N TRP A 252 -5.52 -8.24 -22.67
CA TRP A 252 -4.43 -8.64 -21.79
C TRP A 252 -4.78 -9.81 -20.86
N ASN A 253 -6.04 -10.27 -20.85
CA ASN A 253 -6.53 -11.29 -19.92
C ASN A 253 -6.21 -10.93 -18.45
N ILE A 254 -6.42 -9.66 -18.09
CA ILE A 254 -6.15 -9.17 -16.73
C ILE A 254 -7.10 -9.82 -15.74
N ARG A 255 -6.53 -10.26 -14.62
CA ARG A 255 -7.24 -10.81 -13.45
C ARG A 255 -6.95 -10.02 -12.18
N VAL A 256 -5.87 -9.26 -12.17
CA VAL A 256 -5.48 -8.44 -11.02
C VAL A 256 -5.11 -7.03 -11.46
N THR A 257 -5.48 -6.04 -10.67
CA THR A 257 -4.97 -4.68 -10.78
C THR A 257 -4.78 -4.11 -9.37
N SER A 258 -4.31 -2.88 -9.27
CA SER A 258 -4.19 -2.19 -7.99
C SER A 258 -4.47 -0.70 -8.11
N THR A 259 -4.87 -0.09 -7.00
CA THR A 259 -5.21 1.34 -6.94
C THR A 259 -4.95 1.93 -5.58
N GLU A 260 -4.58 3.21 -5.55
CA GLU A 260 -4.57 4.02 -4.33
C GLU A 260 -5.89 4.76 -4.08
N GLU A 261 -6.85 4.71 -5.00
CA GLU A 261 -8.06 5.53 -4.99
C GLU A 261 -9.21 4.94 -4.17
N TYR A 262 -9.18 3.65 -3.86
CA TYR A 262 -10.31 2.93 -3.25
C TYR A 262 -10.17 2.76 -1.72
N PRO A 263 -11.20 3.11 -0.92
CA PRO A 263 -12.44 3.80 -1.29
C PRO A 263 -12.27 5.32 -1.40
N HIS A 264 -11.10 5.84 -1.02
CA HIS A 264 -10.67 7.24 -1.17
C HIS A 264 -9.13 7.28 -1.05
N LEU A 265 -8.47 8.26 -1.69
CA LEU A 265 -7.01 8.39 -1.65
C LEU A 265 -6.46 8.55 -0.23
N LYS A 266 -7.13 9.39 0.59
CA LYS A 266 -6.74 9.70 1.98
C LYS A 266 -7.91 9.49 2.96
N PRO A 267 -7.65 9.04 4.20
CA PRO A 267 -6.35 8.58 4.72
C PRO A 267 -6.00 7.18 4.21
N ALA A 268 -4.71 6.93 3.97
CA ALA A 268 -4.22 5.68 3.35
C ALA A 268 -4.61 4.41 4.14
N ARG A 269 -4.73 4.50 5.47
CA ARG A 269 -5.13 3.38 6.34
C ARG A 269 -6.53 2.81 6.08
N TYR A 270 -7.38 3.52 5.34
CA TYR A 270 -8.72 3.03 4.97
C TYR A 270 -8.77 2.42 3.57
N ARG A 271 -7.65 2.44 2.83
CA ARG A 271 -7.56 1.77 1.55
C ARG A 271 -7.72 0.26 1.75
N LYS A 272 -8.45 -0.36 0.84
CA LYS A 272 -8.77 -1.79 0.88
C LYS A 272 -8.88 -2.34 -0.54
N GLY A 273 -8.93 -3.65 -0.68
CA GLY A 273 -9.21 -4.28 -1.97
C GLY A 273 -10.70 -4.36 -2.27
N PHE A 274 -11.03 -4.73 -3.51
CA PHE A 274 -12.35 -5.17 -3.94
C PHE A 274 -12.27 -6.06 -5.17
N ILE A 275 -13.34 -6.77 -5.49
CA ILE A 275 -13.46 -7.53 -6.73
C ILE A 275 -14.57 -6.91 -7.57
N HIS A 276 -14.25 -6.58 -8.82
CA HIS A 276 -15.24 -6.11 -9.80
C HIS A 276 -14.95 -6.77 -11.13
N SER A 277 -16.01 -7.25 -11.81
CA SER A 277 -15.85 -7.85 -13.15
C SER A 277 -14.82 -8.99 -13.18
N ASP A 278 -14.80 -9.82 -12.12
CA ASP A 278 -13.83 -10.91 -11.88
C ASP A 278 -12.35 -10.48 -11.84
N ILE A 279 -12.08 -9.17 -11.76
CA ILE A 279 -10.75 -8.61 -11.55
C ILE A 279 -10.60 -8.26 -10.07
N MET A 280 -9.56 -8.81 -9.46
CA MET A 280 -9.14 -8.55 -8.09
C MET A 280 -8.36 -7.24 -8.03
N VAL A 281 -8.86 -6.25 -7.28
CA VAL A 281 -8.22 -4.95 -7.10
C VAL A 281 -7.53 -4.90 -5.74
N LEU A 282 -6.20 -4.76 -5.75
CA LEU A 282 -5.38 -4.62 -4.54
C LEU A 282 -5.23 -3.15 -4.12
N PRO A 283 -5.19 -2.82 -2.81
CA PRO A 283 -4.88 -1.48 -2.37
C PRO A 283 -3.39 -1.19 -2.49
N ARG A 284 -3.01 -0.08 -3.12
CA ARG A 284 -1.64 0.42 -3.12
C ARG A 284 -1.33 1.30 -1.92
N GLN A 285 -0.09 1.19 -1.44
CA GLN A 285 0.49 2.03 -0.39
C GLN A 285 1.46 3.04 -1.02
N THR A 286 1.55 4.21 -0.39
CA THR A 286 2.56 5.22 -0.71
C THR A 286 3.85 4.91 0.04
N CYS A 287 4.99 5.19 -0.57
CA CYS A 287 6.31 5.06 0.08
C CYS A 287 7.00 6.40 0.34
N GLY A 288 6.27 7.53 0.18
CA GLY A 288 6.83 8.88 0.33
C GLY A 288 7.62 9.39 -0.89
N LEU A 289 7.82 8.54 -1.91
CA LEU A 289 8.45 8.93 -3.17
C LEU A 289 7.39 9.41 -4.17
N PHE A 290 7.61 10.59 -4.74
CA PHE A 290 6.76 11.17 -5.77
C PHE A 290 7.50 11.20 -7.11
N THR A 291 6.76 11.30 -8.22
CA THR A 291 7.31 11.35 -9.59
C THR A 291 8.36 12.45 -9.80
N HIS A 292 8.24 13.57 -9.08
CA HIS A 292 9.14 14.72 -9.18
C HIS A 292 10.27 14.72 -8.14
N THR A 293 10.26 13.78 -7.20
CA THR A 293 11.28 13.68 -6.16
C THR A 293 12.38 12.73 -6.65
N ILE A 294 13.38 13.31 -7.33
CA ILE A 294 14.47 12.59 -7.99
C ILE A 294 15.83 12.75 -7.29
N TYR A 295 16.01 13.81 -6.50
CA TYR A 295 17.23 14.08 -5.74
C TYR A 295 16.95 14.05 -4.24
N TYR A 296 17.90 13.51 -3.48
CA TYR A 296 17.74 13.29 -2.04
C TYR A 296 17.55 14.60 -1.29
N LYS A 297 18.33 15.63 -1.67
CA LYS A 297 18.25 16.99 -1.13
C LYS A 297 16.91 17.68 -1.36
N ASP A 298 16.16 17.27 -2.39
CA ASP A 298 14.91 17.89 -2.82
C ASP A 298 13.68 17.12 -2.30
N TYR A 299 13.89 16.12 -1.42
CA TYR A 299 12.82 15.39 -0.79
C TYR A 299 11.90 16.34 0.01
N PRO A 300 10.56 16.23 -0.10
CA PRO A 300 9.64 17.08 0.64
C PRO A 300 9.85 16.97 2.16
N GLY A 301 10.16 18.09 2.83
CA GLY A 301 10.55 18.09 4.26
C GLY A 301 12.04 17.84 4.53
N GLY A 302 12.83 17.63 3.47
CA GLY A 302 14.27 17.43 3.49
C GLY A 302 14.69 15.96 3.60
N PRO A 303 15.98 15.66 3.34
CA PRO A 303 16.53 14.29 3.37
C PRO A 303 16.16 13.47 4.61
N LYS A 304 16.24 14.10 5.78
CA LYS A 304 15.94 13.45 7.07
C LYS A 304 14.50 12.94 7.17
N GLU A 305 13.56 13.52 6.43
CA GLU A 305 12.17 13.06 6.46
C GLU A 305 12.01 11.70 5.77
N LEU A 306 12.76 11.45 4.69
CA LEU A 306 12.83 10.13 4.06
C LEU A 306 13.46 9.11 5.02
N ASP A 307 14.61 9.45 5.63
CA ASP A 307 15.26 8.60 6.63
C ASP A 307 14.34 8.27 7.80
N ASN A 308 13.64 9.28 8.33
CA ASN A 308 12.68 9.10 9.42
C ASN A 308 11.52 8.19 9.02
N SER A 309 11.01 8.29 7.78
CA SER A 309 9.95 7.42 7.28
C SER A 309 10.40 5.95 7.22
N ILE A 310 11.64 5.71 6.77
CA ILE A 310 12.26 4.38 6.65
C ILE A 310 12.61 3.81 8.04
N MET A 311 13.26 4.60 8.89
CA MET A 311 13.82 4.17 10.17
C MET A 311 12.81 4.30 11.31
N GLY A 312 11.75 3.49 11.24
CA GLY A 312 10.74 3.42 12.31
C GLY A 312 9.59 4.41 12.17
N GLY A 313 9.52 5.15 11.07
CA GLY A 313 8.43 6.06 10.71
C GLY A 313 7.33 5.42 9.88
N GLU A 314 6.72 6.22 9.00
CA GLU A 314 5.47 5.86 8.29
C GLU A 314 5.62 4.66 7.36
N LEU A 315 6.70 4.59 6.57
CA LEU A 315 6.96 3.46 5.68
C LEU A 315 7.24 2.16 6.46
N PHE A 316 8.04 2.23 7.52
CA PHE A 316 8.25 1.11 8.43
C PHE A 316 6.94 0.61 9.05
N LEU A 317 6.12 1.52 9.58
CA LEU A 317 4.84 1.18 10.19
C LEU A 317 3.86 0.59 9.17
N THR A 318 3.93 1.05 7.92
CA THR A 318 3.12 0.50 6.84
C THR A 318 3.42 -0.99 6.63
N VAL A 319 4.69 -1.38 6.51
CA VAL A 319 5.04 -2.82 6.40
C VAL A 319 4.75 -3.56 7.71
N LEU A 320 4.99 -2.94 8.86
CA LEU A 320 4.74 -3.55 10.16
C LEU A 320 3.27 -3.97 10.33
N LEU A 321 2.34 -3.10 9.94
CA LEU A 321 0.90 -3.23 10.22
C LEU A 321 0.09 -3.85 9.08
N ASN A 322 0.64 -3.93 7.86
CA ASN A 322 -0.05 -4.50 6.71
C ASN A 322 0.57 -5.84 6.30
N PRO A 323 -0.18 -6.96 6.35
CA PRO A 323 0.30 -8.26 5.88
C PRO A 323 0.72 -8.28 4.39
N ILE A 324 0.13 -7.39 3.59
CA ILE A 324 0.39 -7.23 2.16
C ILE A 324 0.57 -5.75 1.87
N SER A 325 1.69 -5.39 1.24
CA SER A 325 1.97 -4.03 0.80
C SER A 325 2.35 -4.01 -0.69
N VAL A 326 1.60 -3.24 -1.49
CA VAL A 326 1.91 -2.96 -2.89
C VAL A 326 2.34 -1.50 -2.97
N PHE A 327 3.64 -1.25 -3.09
CA PHE A 327 4.18 0.10 -3.17
C PHE A 327 4.20 0.60 -4.60
N MET A 328 3.66 1.80 -4.79
CA MET A 328 3.77 2.54 -6.05
C MET A 328 5.06 3.37 -6.04
N THR A 329 5.87 3.19 -7.08
CA THR A 329 6.99 4.05 -7.46
C THR A 329 6.97 4.29 -8.95
N HIS A 330 7.84 5.17 -9.45
CA HIS A 330 7.91 5.51 -10.88
C HIS A 330 9.36 5.43 -11.37
N LEU A 331 9.55 5.26 -12.68
CA LEU A 331 10.88 5.20 -13.32
C LEU A 331 11.84 6.29 -12.83
N SER A 332 11.35 7.53 -12.67
CA SER A 332 12.17 8.66 -12.22
C SER A 332 12.76 8.49 -10.81
N ASN A 333 12.16 7.65 -9.96
CA ASN A 333 12.68 7.35 -8.62
C ASN A 333 13.92 6.44 -8.66
N TYR A 334 14.21 5.84 -9.82
CA TYR A 334 15.34 4.91 -10.02
C TYR A 334 16.43 5.50 -10.93
N GLY A 335 16.21 6.67 -11.53
CA GLY A 335 17.26 7.49 -12.14
C GLY A 335 17.92 8.42 -11.12
N ASN A 336 18.96 9.15 -11.54
CA ASN A 336 19.64 10.18 -10.75
C ASN A 336 20.14 9.66 -9.38
N ASP A 337 19.59 10.14 -8.25
CA ASP A 337 19.99 9.71 -6.90
C ASP A 337 19.41 8.34 -6.50
N ARG A 338 18.58 7.73 -7.34
CA ARG A 338 18.04 6.36 -7.17
C ARG A 338 17.32 6.18 -5.82
N LEU A 339 16.48 7.15 -5.46
CA LEU A 339 15.79 7.17 -4.17
C LEU A 339 14.93 5.92 -3.92
N GLY A 340 14.37 5.30 -4.96
CA GLY A 340 13.67 4.03 -4.87
C GLY A 340 14.57 2.92 -4.31
N LEU A 341 15.79 2.79 -4.85
CA LEU A 341 16.77 1.80 -4.40
C LEU A 341 17.19 2.05 -2.95
N TYR A 342 17.54 3.30 -2.63
CA TYR A 342 17.90 3.73 -1.27
C TYR A 342 16.79 3.36 -0.26
N THR A 343 15.54 3.69 -0.61
CA THR A 343 14.38 3.53 0.27
C THR A 343 14.15 2.07 0.63
N PHE A 344 14.06 1.18 -0.36
CA PHE A 344 13.71 -0.22 -0.10
C PHE A 344 14.85 -1.02 0.50
N LEU A 345 16.11 -0.72 0.15
CA LEU A 345 17.27 -1.36 0.75
C LEU A 345 17.35 -1.05 2.25
N HIS A 346 17.28 0.22 2.63
CA HIS A 346 17.32 0.62 4.04
C HIS A 346 16.07 0.20 4.82
N LEU A 347 14.90 0.15 4.18
CA LEU A 347 13.70 -0.40 4.81
C LEU A 347 13.85 -1.88 5.13
N ALA A 348 14.35 -2.68 4.19
CA ALA A 348 14.58 -4.11 4.39
C ALA A 348 15.61 -4.35 5.50
N ASP A 349 16.73 -3.60 5.49
CA ASP A 349 17.76 -3.65 6.53
C ASP A 349 17.18 -3.32 7.91
N PHE A 350 16.37 -2.28 8.00
CA PHE A 350 15.78 -1.87 9.27
C PHE A 350 14.76 -2.89 9.78
N LEU A 351 13.88 -3.41 8.92
CA LEU A 351 12.93 -4.46 9.27
C LEU A 351 13.64 -5.73 9.74
N SER A 352 14.65 -6.19 9.01
CA SER A 352 15.40 -7.40 9.34
C SER A 352 16.21 -7.24 10.63
N THR A 353 16.73 -6.06 10.90
CA THR A 353 17.47 -5.75 12.13
C THR A 353 16.55 -5.79 13.36
N TRP A 354 15.37 -5.17 13.28
CA TRP A 354 14.55 -4.87 14.46
C TRP A 354 13.36 -5.80 14.65
N THR A 355 13.01 -6.65 13.69
CA THR A 355 11.81 -7.49 13.74
C THR A 355 12.06 -8.95 13.33
N HIS A 356 11.19 -9.85 13.76
CA HIS A 356 11.12 -11.25 13.29
C HIS A 356 10.23 -11.42 12.06
N LEU A 357 9.92 -10.34 11.36
CA LEU A 357 9.10 -10.41 10.16
C LEU A 357 9.80 -11.25 9.10
N GLN A 358 9.00 -12.03 8.38
CA GLN A 358 9.43 -12.82 7.24
C GLN A 358 8.91 -12.10 6.00
N LEU A 359 9.83 -11.54 5.22
CA LEU A 359 9.48 -10.76 4.04
C LEU A 359 9.55 -11.65 2.80
N ASP A 360 8.53 -11.56 1.95
CA ASP A 360 8.48 -12.27 0.67
C ASP A 360 7.75 -11.45 -0.41
N THR A 361 8.00 -11.78 -1.67
CA THR A 361 7.29 -11.23 -2.82
C THR A 361 6.56 -12.36 -3.52
N LEU A 362 5.26 -12.17 -3.73
CA LEU A 362 4.43 -13.10 -4.50
C LEU A 362 4.08 -12.50 -5.87
N PRO A 363 3.96 -13.33 -6.92
CA PRO A 363 3.39 -12.89 -8.19
C PRO A 363 2.00 -12.26 -7.98
N PRO A 364 1.61 -11.20 -8.73
CA PRO A 364 0.41 -10.43 -8.45
C PRO A 364 -0.87 -11.25 -8.30
N LEU A 365 -1.05 -12.32 -9.08
CA LEU A 365 -2.20 -13.22 -8.96
C LEU A 365 -2.24 -13.95 -7.61
N GLN A 366 -1.10 -14.49 -7.18
CA GLN A 366 -0.99 -15.20 -5.91
C GLN A 366 -1.14 -14.21 -4.74
N LEU A 367 -0.56 -13.02 -4.87
CA LEU A 367 -0.70 -11.93 -3.90
C LEU A 367 -2.18 -11.54 -3.71
N ALA A 368 -2.93 -11.39 -4.81
CA ALA A 368 -4.35 -11.08 -4.77
C ALA A 368 -5.20 -12.19 -4.13
N GLN A 369 -4.93 -13.46 -4.47
CA GLN A 369 -5.59 -14.60 -3.85
C GLN A 369 -5.33 -14.65 -2.33
N ARG A 370 -4.08 -14.39 -1.91
CA ARG A 370 -3.70 -14.29 -0.50
C ARG A 370 -4.42 -13.14 0.18
N TYR A 371 -4.48 -11.96 -0.44
CA TYR A 371 -5.19 -10.79 0.07
C TYR A 371 -6.66 -11.09 0.37
N PHE A 372 -7.41 -11.63 -0.60
CA PHE A 372 -8.84 -11.94 -0.41
C PHE A 372 -9.10 -13.22 0.39
N THR A 373 -8.05 -13.94 0.79
CA THR A 373 -8.12 -14.98 1.83
C THR A 373 -8.00 -14.36 3.22
N LEU A 374 -7.13 -13.37 3.39
CA LEU A 374 -6.96 -12.62 4.64
C LEU A 374 -8.13 -11.66 4.92
N PHE A 375 -8.71 -11.07 3.86
CA PHE A 375 -9.77 -10.07 3.95
C PHE A 375 -11.02 -10.47 3.15
N PRO A 376 -11.70 -11.58 3.48
CA PRO A 376 -12.85 -12.07 2.71
C PRO A 376 -14.02 -11.06 2.64
N GLN A 377 -14.20 -10.25 3.67
CA GLN A 377 -15.20 -9.17 3.74
C GLN A 377 -14.95 -8.02 2.76
N GLN A 378 -13.73 -7.90 2.23
CA GLN A 378 -13.38 -6.84 1.29
C GLN A 378 -13.58 -7.25 -0.17
N ARG A 379 -14.03 -8.50 -0.44
CA ARG A 379 -14.32 -8.93 -1.82
C ARG A 379 -15.41 -8.10 -2.47
N GLN A 380 -16.45 -7.73 -1.70
CA GLN A 380 -17.54 -6.93 -2.24
C GLN A 380 -17.17 -5.45 -2.23
N PRO A 381 -17.29 -4.76 -3.37
CA PRO A 381 -17.04 -3.33 -3.44
C PRO A 381 -18.09 -2.58 -2.61
N LEU A 382 -17.68 -1.46 -2.03
CA LEU A 382 -18.55 -0.45 -1.45
C LEU A 382 -18.45 0.81 -2.30
N TRP A 383 -19.43 1.02 -3.17
CA TRP A 383 -19.47 2.19 -4.06
C TRP A 383 -19.72 3.47 -3.27
N GLN A 384 -18.75 4.36 -3.30
CA GLN A 384 -18.89 5.74 -2.81
C GLN A 384 -19.53 6.60 -3.89
N ASN A 385 -20.12 7.71 -3.48
CA ASN A 385 -20.58 8.75 -4.39
C ASN A 385 -19.34 9.52 -4.93
N PRO A 386 -19.01 9.42 -6.23
CA PRO A 386 -17.84 10.10 -6.81
C PRO A 386 -17.93 11.62 -6.70
N CYS A 387 -19.13 12.16 -6.49
CA CYS A 387 -19.36 13.60 -6.39
C CYS A 387 -18.95 14.19 -5.04
N ASP A 388 -18.83 13.37 -4.00
CA ASP A 388 -18.44 13.79 -2.65
C ASP A 388 -16.90 13.88 -2.50
N ASP A 389 -16.15 13.30 -3.45
CA ASP A 389 -14.70 13.39 -3.52
C ASP A 389 -14.28 14.14 -4.79
N LYS A 390 -13.57 15.27 -4.61
CA LYS A 390 -13.05 16.08 -5.71
C LYS A 390 -12.17 15.25 -6.65
N ARG A 391 -11.26 14.43 -6.11
CA ARG A 391 -10.33 13.62 -6.91
C ARG A 391 -11.11 12.59 -7.73
N HIS A 392 -12.01 11.84 -7.10
CA HIS A 392 -12.84 10.86 -7.83
C HIS A 392 -13.65 11.51 -8.94
N ARG A 393 -14.22 12.70 -8.71
CA ARG A 393 -14.90 13.46 -9.75
C ARG A 393 -13.97 13.86 -10.90
N ASP A 394 -12.74 14.28 -10.60
CA ASP A 394 -11.75 14.72 -11.59
C ASP A 394 -11.27 13.54 -12.47
N ILE A 395 -11.27 12.30 -11.95
CA ILE A 395 -10.91 11.08 -12.68
C ILE A 395 -12.13 10.22 -13.09
N TRP A 396 -13.33 10.78 -13.03
CA TRP A 396 -14.55 10.15 -13.52
C TRP A 396 -14.74 10.45 -15.01
N SER A 397 -15.44 9.57 -15.74
CA SER A 397 -15.73 9.83 -17.16
C SER A 397 -16.53 11.13 -17.31
N LYS A 398 -16.14 11.98 -18.28
CA LYS A 398 -16.78 13.29 -18.52
C LYS A 398 -18.26 13.19 -18.92
N GLU A 399 -18.69 12.04 -19.42
CA GLU A 399 -20.10 11.81 -19.77
C GLU A 399 -20.97 11.58 -18.52
N LYS A 400 -20.34 11.30 -17.38
CA LYS A 400 -21.00 11.09 -16.11
C LYS A 400 -21.01 12.39 -15.32
N THR A 401 -22.19 12.79 -14.88
CA THR A 401 -22.39 14.01 -14.10
C THR A 401 -23.13 13.68 -12.82
N CYS A 402 -22.90 14.48 -11.79
CA CYS A 402 -23.54 14.32 -10.49
C CYS A 402 -25.07 14.45 -10.55
N ASP A 403 -25.59 15.14 -11.57
CA ASP A 403 -27.03 15.27 -11.81
C ASP A 403 -27.68 13.97 -12.32
N ARG A 404 -26.89 12.99 -12.77
CA ARG A 404 -27.40 11.67 -13.18
C ARG A 404 -27.61 10.71 -12.01
N LEU A 405 -27.13 11.04 -10.81
CA LEU A 405 -27.35 10.23 -9.62
C LEU A 405 -28.74 10.55 -9.00
N PRO A 406 -29.45 9.55 -8.47
CA PRO A 406 -30.77 9.77 -7.89
C PRO A 406 -30.67 10.65 -6.64
N LYS A 407 -31.47 11.73 -6.61
CA LYS A 407 -31.56 12.66 -5.47
C LYS A 407 -32.56 12.18 -4.40
N ALA A 408 -33.41 11.21 -4.74
CA ALA A 408 -34.39 10.59 -3.84
C ALA A 408 -34.55 9.11 -4.19
N LEU A 409 -34.84 8.28 -3.18
CA LEU A 409 -35.10 6.85 -3.31
C LEU A 409 -36.43 6.49 -2.63
N VAL A 410 -37.28 5.75 -3.34
CA VAL A 410 -38.51 5.16 -2.78
C VAL A 410 -38.23 3.69 -2.50
N ILE A 411 -38.11 3.31 -1.22
CA ILE A 411 -37.49 2.03 -0.80
C ILE A 411 -38.44 0.94 -0.30
N GLY A 412 -39.75 1.01 -0.59
CA GLY A 412 -40.70 -0.05 -0.20
C GLY A 412 -41.01 -0.10 1.31
N PRO A 413 -41.73 -1.12 1.81
CA PRO A 413 -41.83 -2.50 1.29
C PRO A 413 -42.84 -2.72 0.16
N GLN A 414 -42.92 -3.94 -0.36
CA GLN A 414 -43.87 -4.29 -1.43
C GLN A 414 -45.33 -4.12 -0.97
N LYS A 415 -46.22 -3.78 -1.91
CA LYS A 415 -47.68 -3.64 -1.71
C LYS A 415 -48.10 -2.50 -0.77
N THR A 416 -47.27 -1.48 -0.57
CA THR A 416 -47.62 -0.29 0.23
C THR A 416 -47.95 0.94 -0.61
N GLY A 417 -48.27 0.75 -1.89
CA GLY A 417 -48.62 1.85 -2.80
C GLY A 417 -47.42 2.65 -3.32
N THR A 418 -46.22 2.07 -3.37
CA THR A 418 -45.01 2.75 -3.88
C THR A 418 -45.14 3.11 -5.36
N THR A 419 -45.82 2.27 -6.16
CA THR A 419 -46.07 2.54 -7.58
C THR A 419 -46.93 3.78 -7.76
N GLU A 420 -48.04 3.88 -7.03
CA GLU A 420 -48.94 5.03 -7.04
C GLU A 420 -48.22 6.31 -6.57
N LEU A 421 -47.42 6.22 -5.50
CA LEU A 421 -46.59 7.33 -5.05
C LEU A 421 -45.63 7.82 -6.15
N CYS A 422 -44.91 6.90 -6.80
CA CYS A 422 -44.02 7.25 -7.91
C CYS A 422 -44.77 7.90 -9.08
N LEU A 423 -45.95 7.38 -9.44
CA LEU A 423 -46.79 7.98 -10.48
C LEU A 423 -47.21 9.41 -10.12
N PHE A 424 -47.59 9.66 -8.85
CA PHE A 424 -47.96 11.00 -8.41
C PHE A 424 -46.78 11.96 -8.37
N LEU A 425 -45.60 11.51 -7.95
CA LEU A 425 -44.38 12.33 -7.97
C LEU A 425 -44.01 12.76 -9.39
N LEU A 426 -44.17 11.86 -10.37
CA LEU A 426 -43.89 12.14 -11.78
C LEU A 426 -44.86 13.12 -12.45
N MET A 427 -45.98 13.45 -11.80
CA MET A 427 -46.84 14.54 -12.25
C MET A 427 -46.20 15.92 -12.03
N HIS A 428 -45.21 16.03 -11.15
CA HIS A 428 -44.49 17.29 -10.92
C HIS A 428 -43.41 17.50 -12.00
N PRO A 429 -43.41 18.62 -12.74
CA PRO A 429 -42.55 18.80 -13.92
C PRO A 429 -41.04 18.80 -13.62
N SER A 430 -40.65 19.05 -12.37
CA SER A 430 -39.25 19.01 -11.91
C SER A 430 -38.78 17.63 -11.44
N ILE A 431 -39.64 16.61 -11.45
CA ILE A 431 -39.30 15.26 -11.01
C ILE A 431 -39.24 14.33 -12.22
N SER A 432 -38.11 13.66 -12.39
CA SER A 432 -37.90 12.63 -13.41
C SER A 432 -37.61 11.29 -12.73
N SER A 433 -38.11 10.20 -13.31
CA SER A 433 -37.79 8.83 -12.88
C SER A 433 -36.64 8.26 -13.70
N SER A 434 -36.10 7.14 -13.24
CA SER A 434 -35.21 6.29 -14.04
C SER A 434 -35.93 5.70 -15.24
N PHE A 435 -35.17 5.37 -16.28
CA PHE A 435 -35.68 4.62 -17.41
C PHE A 435 -36.17 3.22 -16.97
N PRO A 436 -37.26 2.71 -17.58
CA PRO A 436 -37.77 1.40 -17.24
C PRO A 436 -36.78 0.30 -17.66
N SER A 437 -36.62 -0.69 -16.79
CA SER A 437 -35.86 -1.90 -17.02
C SER A 437 -36.74 -2.96 -17.71
N ASN A 438 -36.21 -3.65 -18.71
CA ASN A 438 -36.91 -4.76 -19.36
C ASN A 438 -37.16 -5.96 -18.42
N LYS A 439 -36.45 -6.04 -17.28
CA LYS A 439 -36.58 -7.15 -16.32
C LYS A 439 -37.41 -6.77 -15.08
N THR A 440 -37.28 -5.54 -14.63
CA THR A 440 -37.81 -5.06 -13.35
C THR A 440 -38.80 -3.90 -13.52
N TYR A 441 -39.18 -3.59 -14.77
CA TYR A 441 -40.12 -2.54 -15.14
C TYR A 441 -39.71 -1.19 -14.54
N GLY A 442 -40.52 -0.60 -13.65
CA GLY A 442 -40.22 0.69 -13.03
C GLY A 442 -39.18 0.64 -11.90
N GLU A 443 -38.74 -0.54 -11.47
CA GLU A 443 -37.77 -0.68 -10.37
C GLU A 443 -36.34 -0.88 -10.90
N ILE A 444 -35.37 -0.20 -10.31
CA ILE A 444 -33.94 -0.42 -10.65
C ILE A 444 -33.38 -1.64 -9.91
N GLN A 445 -33.83 -1.86 -8.67
CA GLN A 445 -33.37 -2.94 -7.79
C GLN A 445 -31.83 -3.01 -7.64
N PHE A 446 -31.17 -1.86 -7.57
CA PHE A 446 -29.71 -1.77 -7.51
C PHE A 446 -29.15 -2.36 -6.20
N PHE A 447 -29.56 -1.81 -5.04
CA PHE A 447 -28.98 -2.15 -3.73
C PHE A 447 -29.40 -3.51 -3.16
N ASN A 448 -30.44 -4.14 -3.69
CA ASN A 448 -31.03 -5.38 -3.17
C ASN A 448 -30.81 -6.60 -4.08
N THR A 449 -30.07 -6.46 -5.18
CA THR A 449 -29.79 -7.55 -6.12
C THR A 449 -28.32 -7.54 -6.56
N ASN A 450 -27.96 -8.50 -7.41
CA ASN A 450 -26.64 -8.56 -8.05
C ASN A 450 -26.36 -7.37 -8.99
N ASN A 451 -27.35 -6.52 -9.29
CA ASN A 451 -27.14 -5.27 -10.03
C ASN A 451 -26.13 -4.36 -9.30
N TYR A 452 -26.05 -4.43 -7.97
CA TYR A 452 -25.05 -3.70 -7.19
C TYR A 452 -23.62 -3.97 -7.68
N HIS A 453 -23.31 -5.20 -8.08
CA HIS A 453 -21.95 -5.59 -8.50
C HIS A 453 -21.56 -5.05 -9.89
N GLN A 454 -22.52 -4.54 -10.66
CA GLN A 454 -22.26 -3.92 -11.97
C GLN A 454 -21.59 -2.55 -11.83
N GLY A 455 -21.57 -1.97 -10.62
CA GLY A 455 -20.99 -0.65 -10.39
C GLY A 455 -22.04 0.46 -10.52
N ILE A 456 -21.62 1.68 -10.21
CA ILE A 456 -22.43 2.90 -10.34
C ILE A 456 -22.34 3.53 -11.75
N ASP A 457 -21.77 2.79 -12.70
CA ASP A 457 -21.62 3.17 -14.11
C ASP A 457 -22.90 2.88 -14.89
#